data_AF-A0A7X3FR55-F1
#
_entry.id   AF-A0A7X3FR55-F1
#
_cell.length_a   1.000
_cell.length_b   1.000
_cell.length_c   1.000
_cell.angle_alpha   90.00
_cell.angle_beta   90.00
_cell.angle_gamma   90.00
#
_symmetry.space_group_name_H-M   'P 1'
#
loop_
_entity.id
_entity.type
_entity.pdbx_description
1 polymer ?
#
loop_
_entity_poly.entity_id
_entity_poly.type
_entity_poly.pdbx_seq_one_letter_code
_entity_poly.pdbx_strand_id
1 'polypeptide(L)'
;MKDFLVTSKCFGIVALYAAAIVPVIANDTVKFAQEALLELGQDPGPIDGAWGGKSRTALNAVRVDQGLPPTEDLSGSSIQLLHQMLPGARTTSQPGLVVTDPVARRSYLQGEGEPVRLRHCRNRLNLPTLDGSETPVTQFTEEATTGGYISDGEDWMSPMAEKLVMSGMECLASSDRACEQIVDTVLNWAQADALQTPVPRRSGSEDFDGVAWMANVVLTPMIVNYATARQLVEVDPADDAQIIDWLYDRANHYNFVVEHDGPEVDRFNKEARNHAVAATMPIVALGSLIGDRVMLEKGIERWQASLSSMRNDGSFPTETQRGARSLHYTGAQLSHLHALAEVSRAQGVDLYDVAGSNDQTIHDAVAFAVQAWGDYDLVRNYAEVNHASPGSPDSPYATFFEGYFSWLPAYAERFPDHENIEAIRGTELDPVICSEGHIADGKSDDWWCSAAGEQPLTIPSMLHDHSTRFAVGSHWMGYMSGCFSSTMPTLLPVSAP
;
A
#
# COMPACT_ATOMS: atom_id res chain seq x y z
N MET A 1 6.93 44.84 48.97
CA MET A 1 5.99 44.09 49.83
C MET A 1 4.83 43.71 48.94
N LYS A 2 4.84 42.50 48.36
CA LYS A 2 4.22 41.29 48.93
C LYS A 2 2.70 41.49 49.05
N ASP A 3 1.80 40.70 48.50
CA ASP A 3 1.77 39.42 47.79
C ASP A 3 0.36 39.38 47.13
N PHE A 4 0.16 38.62 46.04
CA PHE A 4 -0.99 37.71 45.81
C PHE A 4 -0.96 37.18 44.38
N LEU A 5 -0.64 35.89 44.20
CA LEU A 5 -1.47 34.89 43.51
C LEU A 5 -0.70 33.57 43.35
N VAL A 6 -1.02 32.64 44.24
CA VAL A 6 -1.30 31.21 44.04
C VAL A 6 -0.55 30.50 42.90
N THR A 7 0.39 29.63 43.26
CA THR A 7 0.70 28.41 42.51
C THR A 7 0.82 27.24 43.49
N SER A 8 -0.04 26.24 43.34
CA SER A 8 0.09 24.94 43.99
C SER A 8 0.50 23.90 42.95
N LYS A 9 1.39 23.02 43.38
CA LYS A 9 2.19 22.07 42.61
C LYS A 9 1.34 20.92 42.05
N CYS A 10 1.64 20.50 40.83
CA CYS A 10 1.69 19.08 40.47
C CYS A 10 2.90 18.83 39.55
N PHE A 11 3.79 17.96 40.04
CA PHE A 11 4.89 17.33 39.32
C PHE A 11 4.32 16.64 38.05
N GLY A 12 4.94 16.66 36.87
CA GLY A 12 6.36 16.48 36.60
C GLY A 12 6.62 15.02 36.22
N ILE A 13 6.18 14.59 35.04
CA ILE A 13 6.66 13.39 34.34
C ILE A 13 6.85 13.77 32.87
N VAL A 14 8.06 14.17 32.53
CA VAL A 14 8.58 14.12 31.16
C VAL A 14 9.22 12.75 31.05
N ALA A 15 8.54 11.82 30.37
CA ALA A 15 9.12 10.51 30.07
C ALA A 15 10.08 10.67 28.89
N LEU A 16 11.37 10.46 29.17
CA LEU A 16 12.41 10.24 28.18
C LEU A 16 12.07 8.99 27.36
N TYR A 17 11.74 9.18 26.08
CA TYR A 17 11.73 8.09 25.10
C TYR A 17 13.10 8.03 24.44
N ALA A 18 13.87 7.00 24.78
CA ALA A 18 15.09 6.62 24.08
C ALA A 18 15.09 5.10 23.85
N ALA A 19 15.08 4.73 22.57
CA ALA A 19 15.53 3.47 21.98
C ALA A 19 15.12 2.14 22.65
N ALA A 20 13.99 1.56 22.20
CA ALA A 20 13.76 0.10 22.04
C ALA A 20 12.35 -0.17 21.46
N ILE A 21 12.13 -0.02 20.14
CA ILE A 21 10.79 -0.19 19.55
C ILE A 21 10.51 -1.61 19.00
N VAL A 22 11.44 -2.58 19.14
CA VAL A 22 11.24 -3.94 18.56
C VAL A 22 10.79 -5.08 19.52
N PRO A 23 10.63 -4.96 20.86
CA PRO A 23 10.07 -6.08 21.65
C PRO A 23 8.63 -5.91 22.17
N VAL A 24 7.97 -4.76 22.00
CA VAL A 24 6.64 -4.53 22.62
C VAL A 24 5.51 -5.22 21.83
N ILE A 25 5.52 -5.13 20.49
CA ILE A 25 4.47 -5.70 19.64
C ILE A 25 4.49 -7.23 19.68
N ALA A 26 5.68 -7.85 19.63
CA ALA A 26 5.81 -9.31 19.73
C ALA A 26 5.30 -9.83 21.09
N ASN A 27 5.54 -9.08 22.18
CA ASN A 27 5.03 -9.43 23.50
C ASN A 27 3.49 -9.36 23.54
N ASP A 28 2.90 -8.31 22.97
CA ASP A 28 1.45 -8.12 23.00
C ASP A 28 0.68 -9.14 22.15
N THR A 29 1.24 -9.56 21.00
CA THR A 29 0.68 -10.65 20.18
C THR A 29 0.78 -11.99 20.91
N VAL A 30 1.90 -12.28 21.58
CA VAL A 30 2.04 -13.51 22.38
C VAL A 30 1.08 -13.53 23.56
N LYS A 31 0.93 -12.41 24.27
CA LYS A 31 -0.06 -12.30 25.36
C LYS A 31 -1.47 -12.56 24.88
N PHE A 32 -1.86 -11.98 23.75
CA PHE A 32 -3.15 -12.26 23.13
C PHE A 32 -3.32 -13.75 22.87
N ALA A 33 -2.31 -14.41 22.28
CA ALA A 33 -2.40 -15.84 22.02
C ALA A 33 -2.51 -16.67 23.31
N GLN A 34 -1.76 -16.32 24.36
CA GLN A 34 -1.85 -16.97 25.68
C GLN A 34 -3.24 -16.75 26.31
N GLU A 35 -3.81 -15.55 26.24
CA GLU A 35 -5.16 -15.25 26.73
C GLU A 35 -6.22 -16.06 25.99
N ALA A 36 -6.15 -16.06 24.65
CA ALA A 36 -7.07 -16.81 23.81
C ALA A 36 -7.00 -18.32 24.08
N LEU A 37 -5.80 -18.89 24.20
CA LEU A 37 -5.63 -20.31 24.51
C LEU A 37 -6.20 -20.69 25.88
N LEU A 38 -6.03 -19.82 26.88
CA LEU A 38 -6.62 -20.03 28.20
C LEU A 38 -8.16 -20.02 28.14
N GLU A 39 -8.74 -19.10 27.37
CA GLU A 39 -10.19 -19.00 27.16
C GLU A 39 -10.76 -20.21 26.40
N LEU A 40 -9.98 -20.78 25.46
CA LEU A 40 -10.27 -22.07 24.81
C LEU A 40 -10.10 -23.28 25.73
N GLY A 41 -9.75 -23.09 27.01
CA GLY A 41 -9.60 -24.15 28.00
C GLY A 41 -8.27 -24.90 27.94
N GLN A 42 -7.28 -24.37 27.22
CA GLN A 42 -5.91 -24.91 27.21
C GLN A 42 -5.08 -24.35 28.38
N ASP A 43 -3.94 -24.98 28.71
CA ASP A 43 -2.93 -24.44 29.64
C ASP A 43 -1.72 -23.88 28.86
N PRO A 44 -1.74 -22.58 28.48
CA PRO A 44 -0.61 -21.96 27.81
C PRO A 44 0.54 -21.62 28.77
N GLY A 45 0.39 -21.86 30.09
CA GLY A 45 1.29 -21.35 31.12
C GLY A 45 0.93 -19.91 31.54
N PRO A 46 1.88 -19.15 32.11
CA PRO A 46 1.64 -17.76 32.50
C PRO A 46 1.36 -16.87 31.28
N ILE A 47 0.46 -15.90 31.43
CA ILE A 47 0.23 -14.83 30.44
C ILE A 47 1.28 -13.74 30.68
N ASP A 48 2.49 -13.97 30.17
CA ASP A 48 3.65 -13.11 30.39
C ASP A 48 4.24 -12.53 29.09
N GLY A 49 3.70 -12.94 27.94
CA GLY A 49 4.21 -12.54 26.63
C GLY A 49 5.48 -13.27 26.21
N ALA A 50 5.87 -14.34 26.92
CA ALA A 50 6.98 -15.20 26.54
C ALA A 50 6.47 -16.47 25.84
N TRP A 51 6.89 -16.68 24.59
CA TRP A 51 6.52 -17.89 23.84
C TRP A 51 7.31 -19.09 24.36
N GLY A 52 6.65 -19.97 25.12
CA GLY A 52 7.28 -21.13 25.76
C GLY A 52 6.66 -22.47 25.37
N GLY A 53 7.27 -23.56 25.82
CA GLY A 53 6.83 -24.92 25.49
C GLY A 53 5.38 -25.25 25.88
N LYS A 54 4.86 -24.64 26.96
CA LYS A 54 3.43 -24.76 27.34
C LYS A 54 2.52 -24.07 26.33
N SER A 55 2.79 -22.81 25.99
CA SER A 55 2.02 -22.06 24.99
C SER A 55 2.02 -22.77 23.63
N ARG A 56 3.19 -23.28 23.21
CA ARG A 56 3.32 -24.11 21.99
C ARG A 56 2.48 -25.38 22.05
N THR A 57 2.53 -26.12 23.17
CA THR A 57 1.76 -27.36 23.34
C THR A 57 0.26 -27.08 23.30
N ALA A 58 -0.19 -26.03 24.01
CA ALA A 58 -1.57 -25.57 24.01
C ALA A 58 -2.05 -25.17 22.61
N LEU A 59 -1.26 -24.38 21.87
CA LEU A 59 -1.58 -23.99 20.51
C LEU A 59 -1.68 -25.20 19.57
N ASN A 60 -0.71 -26.11 19.63
CA ASN A 60 -0.69 -27.27 18.74
C ASN A 60 -1.83 -28.25 19.02
N ALA A 61 -2.33 -28.33 20.27
CA ALA A 61 -3.54 -29.08 20.56
C ALA A 61 -4.76 -28.50 19.81
N VAL A 62 -4.90 -27.17 19.80
CA VAL A 62 -5.97 -26.48 19.05
C VAL A 62 -5.78 -26.62 17.54
N ARG A 63 -4.56 -26.44 17.02
CA ARG A 63 -4.27 -26.57 15.59
C ARG A 63 -4.63 -27.95 15.05
N VAL A 64 -4.24 -29.01 15.75
CA VAL A 64 -4.53 -30.39 15.33
C VAL A 64 -6.03 -30.69 15.34
N ASP A 65 -6.76 -30.18 16.34
CA ASP A 65 -8.23 -30.30 16.39
C ASP A 65 -8.93 -29.64 15.19
N GLN A 66 -8.32 -28.57 14.67
CA GLN A 66 -8.81 -27.80 13.52
C GLN A 66 -8.20 -28.26 12.18
N GLY A 67 -7.50 -29.41 12.16
CA GLY A 67 -6.93 -30.00 10.95
C GLY A 67 -5.66 -29.31 10.44
N LEU A 68 -5.06 -28.43 11.21
CA LEU A 68 -3.82 -27.73 10.87
C LEU A 68 -2.59 -28.48 11.40
N PRO A 69 -1.46 -28.43 10.66
CA PRO A 69 -0.20 -29.01 11.13
C PRO A 69 0.32 -28.27 12.37
N PRO A 70 1.03 -28.95 13.29
CA PRO A 70 1.67 -28.30 14.43
C PRO A 70 2.76 -27.33 13.96
N THR A 71 3.01 -26.29 14.76
CA THR A 71 4.06 -25.28 14.52
C THR A 71 4.96 -25.11 15.75
N GLU A 72 6.20 -24.69 15.53
CA GLU A 72 7.16 -24.36 16.59
C GLU A 72 6.90 -22.96 17.18
N ASP A 73 6.62 -21.99 16.31
CA ASP A 73 6.49 -20.59 16.66
C ASP A 73 5.06 -20.09 16.45
N LEU A 74 4.72 -19.02 17.16
CA LEU A 74 3.46 -18.32 16.95
C LEU A 74 3.45 -17.70 15.55
N SER A 75 2.64 -18.28 14.66
CA SER A 75 2.63 -17.98 13.23
C SER A 75 1.35 -17.27 12.78
N GLY A 76 1.33 -16.74 11.55
CA GLY A 76 0.18 -15.99 11.03
C GLY A 76 -1.13 -16.79 10.99
N SER A 77 -1.08 -18.05 10.54
CA SER A 77 -2.21 -18.99 10.55
C SER A 77 -2.67 -19.32 11.97
N SER A 78 -1.76 -19.30 12.94
CA SER A 78 -2.10 -19.49 14.35
C SER A 78 -2.86 -18.28 14.90
N ILE A 79 -2.42 -17.06 14.58
CA ILE A 79 -3.13 -15.83 14.93
C ILE A 79 -4.50 -15.77 14.26
N GLN A 80 -4.57 -16.11 12.98
CA GLN A 80 -5.83 -16.19 12.24
C GLN A 80 -6.81 -17.17 12.90
N LEU A 81 -6.34 -18.38 13.23
CA LEU A 81 -7.16 -19.39 13.88
C LEU A 81 -7.74 -18.87 15.21
N LEU A 82 -6.90 -18.23 16.03
CA LEU A 82 -7.34 -17.70 17.32
C LEU A 82 -8.38 -16.57 17.16
N HIS A 83 -8.21 -15.67 16.18
CA HIS A 83 -9.22 -14.66 15.86
C HIS A 83 -10.54 -15.26 15.36
N GLN A 84 -10.49 -16.36 14.59
CA GLN A 84 -11.67 -17.06 14.13
C GLN A 84 -12.42 -17.77 15.27
N MET A 85 -11.68 -18.40 16.19
CA MET A 85 -12.26 -19.16 17.30
C MET A 85 -12.76 -18.26 18.43
N LEU A 86 -12.08 -17.14 18.69
CA LEU A 86 -12.41 -16.17 19.74
C LEU A 86 -12.39 -14.73 19.22
N PRO A 87 -13.40 -14.32 18.41
CA PRO A 87 -13.55 -12.94 18.00
C PRO A 87 -13.70 -12.02 19.23
N GLY A 88 -12.93 -10.94 19.26
CA GLY A 88 -12.91 -9.99 20.37
C GLY A 88 -12.46 -8.60 19.96
N ALA A 89 -12.15 -7.74 20.93
CA ALA A 89 -11.80 -6.34 20.67
C ALA A 89 -10.58 -6.15 19.75
N ARG A 90 -9.64 -7.12 19.73
CA ARG A 90 -8.47 -7.16 18.84
C ARG A 90 -8.75 -7.80 17.49
N THR A 91 -9.97 -8.28 17.25
CA THR A 91 -10.35 -8.88 15.97
C THR A 91 -10.89 -7.79 15.05
N THR A 92 -10.52 -7.82 13.77
CA THR A 92 -11.11 -6.92 12.79
C THR A 92 -12.60 -7.24 12.58
N SER A 93 -13.38 -6.31 12.02
CA SER A 93 -14.83 -6.51 11.89
C SER A 93 -15.22 -7.50 10.79
N GLN A 94 -14.37 -7.66 9.77
CA GLN A 94 -14.55 -8.58 8.64
C GLN A 94 -13.24 -9.34 8.36
N PRO A 95 -12.79 -10.26 9.24
CA PRO A 95 -11.55 -11.02 9.02
C PRO A 95 -11.53 -11.72 7.65
N GLY A 96 -10.41 -11.62 6.93
CA GLY A 96 -10.26 -12.16 5.57
C GLY A 96 -10.62 -11.18 4.46
N LEU A 97 -11.36 -10.11 4.76
CA LEU A 97 -11.76 -9.09 3.78
C LEU A 97 -10.70 -7.98 3.65
N VAL A 98 -9.91 -7.96 2.57
CA VAL A 98 -8.84 -6.95 2.46
C VAL A 98 -9.30 -5.64 1.82
N VAL A 99 -9.98 -5.67 0.67
CA VAL A 99 -10.39 -4.42 -0.05
C VAL A 99 -11.89 -4.38 -0.32
N THR A 100 -12.42 -5.47 -0.88
CA THR A 100 -13.83 -5.64 -1.24
C THR A 100 -14.20 -7.11 -1.09
N ASP A 101 -15.50 -7.41 -0.99
CA ASP A 101 -16.01 -8.77 -1.03
C ASP A 101 -15.78 -9.33 -2.45
N PRO A 102 -14.89 -10.33 -2.62
CA PRO A 102 -14.54 -10.84 -3.95
C PRO A 102 -15.72 -11.52 -4.65
N VAL A 103 -16.55 -12.23 -3.89
CA VAL A 103 -17.69 -13.00 -4.42
C VAL A 103 -18.77 -12.05 -4.90
N ALA A 104 -19.14 -11.06 -4.08
CA ALA A 104 -20.11 -10.05 -4.45
C ALA A 104 -19.61 -9.19 -5.61
N ARG A 105 -18.33 -8.80 -5.59
CA ARG A 105 -17.75 -7.97 -6.65
C ARG A 105 -17.67 -8.70 -7.99
N ARG A 106 -17.23 -9.96 -8.01
CA ARG A 106 -17.23 -10.78 -9.21
C ARG A 106 -18.66 -10.97 -9.74
N SER A 107 -19.63 -11.21 -8.85
CA SER A 107 -21.04 -11.34 -9.23
C SER A 107 -21.58 -10.07 -9.89
N TYR A 108 -21.25 -8.88 -9.35
CA TYR A 108 -21.59 -7.59 -9.97
C TYR A 108 -20.96 -7.44 -11.36
N LEU A 109 -19.66 -7.68 -11.49
CA LEU A 109 -18.93 -7.53 -12.76
C LEU A 109 -19.48 -8.47 -13.86
N GLN A 110 -19.91 -9.67 -13.48
CA GLN A 110 -20.53 -10.62 -14.41
C GLN A 110 -21.99 -10.28 -14.71
N GLY A 111 -22.75 -9.83 -13.72
CA GLY A 111 -24.18 -9.50 -13.85
C GLY A 111 -24.46 -8.29 -14.74
N GLU A 112 -23.61 -7.25 -14.67
CA GLU A 112 -23.71 -6.05 -15.53
C GLU A 112 -23.25 -6.30 -16.98
N GLY A 113 -22.60 -7.43 -17.22
CA GLY A 113 -22.14 -7.86 -18.53
C GLY A 113 -20.78 -7.32 -18.95
N GLU A 114 -20.32 -7.82 -20.11
CA GLU A 114 -18.98 -7.58 -20.63
C GLU A 114 -18.58 -6.09 -20.76
N PRO A 115 -19.45 -5.16 -21.20
CA PRO A 115 -19.07 -3.75 -21.32
C PRO A 115 -18.68 -3.11 -19.98
N VAL A 116 -19.39 -3.42 -18.90
CA VAL A 116 -19.09 -2.91 -17.55
C VAL A 116 -17.82 -3.58 -17.02
N ARG A 117 -17.68 -4.89 -17.19
CA ARG A 117 -16.45 -5.61 -16.83
C ARG A 117 -15.22 -5.02 -17.53
N LEU A 118 -15.27 -4.80 -18.84
CA LEU A 118 -14.17 -4.20 -19.62
C LEU A 118 -13.94 -2.71 -19.33
N ARG A 119 -14.91 -2.01 -18.75
CA ARG A 119 -14.71 -0.63 -18.29
C ARG A 119 -13.79 -0.60 -17.06
N HIS A 120 -14.02 -1.49 -16.12
CA HIS A 120 -13.37 -1.48 -14.80
C HIS A 120 -12.15 -2.39 -14.70
N CYS A 121 -12.17 -3.53 -15.40
CA CYS A 121 -11.22 -4.65 -15.27
C CYS A 121 -10.59 -5.01 -16.61
N ARG A 122 -10.06 -4.01 -17.35
CA ARG A 122 -9.43 -4.25 -18.64
C ARG A 122 -7.93 -4.01 -18.56
N ASN A 123 -7.18 -5.08 -18.85
CA ASN A 123 -5.75 -5.01 -19.15
C ASN A 123 -5.55 -4.42 -20.55
N ARG A 124 -5.74 -3.09 -20.68
CA ARG A 124 -5.75 -2.38 -21.97
C ARG A 124 -4.43 -2.51 -22.73
N LEU A 125 -3.35 -2.72 -21.99
CA LEU A 125 -1.97 -2.68 -22.50
C LEU A 125 -1.37 -4.05 -22.72
N ASN A 126 -2.18 -5.09 -22.50
CA ASN A 126 -1.75 -6.46 -22.65
C ASN A 126 -0.50 -6.74 -21.81
N LEU A 127 -0.48 -6.24 -20.58
CA LEU A 127 0.58 -6.50 -19.63
C LEU A 127 0.61 -7.99 -19.27
N PRO A 128 1.79 -8.56 -19.01
CA PRO A 128 1.90 -9.94 -18.58
C PRO A 128 1.08 -10.19 -17.32
N THR A 129 0.41 -11.34 -17.29
CA THR A 129 -0.16 -11.93 -16.08
C THR A 129 0.76 -13.03 -15.56
N LEU A 130 0.41 -13.61 -14.41
CA LEU A 130 1.03 -14.85 -13.95
C LEU A 130 0.73 -15.96 -14.95
N ASP A 131 1.74 -16.74 -15.28
CA ASP A 131 1.61 -17.91 -16.16
C ASP A 131 2.19 -19.19 -15.53
N GLY A 132 2.75 -19.09 -14.33
CA GLY A 132 3.40 -20.19 -13.61
C GLY A 132 4.89 -20.31 -13.88
N SER A 133 5.47 -19.43 -14.70
CA SER A 133 6.92 -19.35 -14.92
C SER A 133 7.66 -18.51 -13.88
N GLU A 134 6.93 -17.82 -12.99
CA GLU A 134 7.47 -16.94 -11.97
C GLU A 134 8.32 -17.73 -10.96
N THR A 135 9.63 -17.67 -11.13
CA THR A 135 10.57 -18.33 -10.22
C THR A 135 10.68 -17.53 -8.92
N PRO A 136 10.57 -18.18 -7.74
CA PRO A 136 10.76 -17.51 -6.47
C PRO A 136 12.14 -16.85 -6.35
N VAL A 137 12.17 -15.58 -5.97
CA VAL A 137 13.42 -14.91 -5.58
C VAL A 137 13.77 -15.36 -4.17
N THR A 138 14.57 -16.41 -4.08
CA THR A 138 14.88 -17.06 -2.79
C THR A 138 15.68 -16.16 -1.86
N GLN A 139 16.66 -15.43 -2.40
CA GLN A 139 17.51 -14.53 -1.62
C GLN A 139 17.86 -13.27 -2.39
N PHE A 140 17.90 -12.12 -1.70
CA PHE A 140 18.48 -10.88 -2.24
C PHE A 140 20.00 -11.00 -2.41
N THR A 141 20.52 -10.56 -3.56
CA THR A 141 21.98 -10.49 -3.80
C THR A 141 22.59 -9.28 -3.08
N GLU A 142 23.85 -9.36 -2.65
CA GLU A 142 24.56 -8.22 -2.02
C GLU A 142 24.73 -7.01 -2.96
N GLU A 143 24.76 -7.22 -4.28
CA GLU A 143 24.87 -6.13 -5.27
C GLU A 143 23.56 -5.33 -5.40
N ALA A 144 22.39 -5.95 -5.17
CA ALA A 144 21.10 -5.27 -5.19
C ALA A 144 20.91 -4.26 -4.04
N THR A 145 21.87 -4.16 -3.11
CA THR A 145 21.72 -3.42 -1.85
C THR A 145 22.59 -2.17 -1.76
N THR A 146 23.44 -1.89 -2.75
CA THR A 146 24.31 -0.71 -2.70
C THR A 146 23.64 0.54 -3.25
N GLY A 147 23.32 1.49 -2.35
CA GLY A 147 23.00 2.88 -2.72
C GLY A 147 21.53 3.21 -2.96
N GLY A 148 20.59 2.33 -2.59
CA GLY A 148 19.14 2.62 -2.61
C GLY A 148 18.52 2.79 -4.00
N TYR A 149 19.27 2.55 -5.08
CA TYR A 149 18.78 2.56 -6.46
C TYR A 149 19.05 1.20 -7.10
N ILE A 150 17.99 0.55 -7.57
CA ILE A 150 18.04 -0.69 -8.34
C ILE A 150 18.33 -0.29 -9.79
N SER A 151 19.31 -0.92 -10.43
CA SER A 151 19.54 -0.67 -11.87
C SER A 151 18.40 -1.28 -12.69
N ASP A 152 18.07 -0.71 -13.86
CA ASP A 152 16.97 -1.21 -14.71
C ASP A 152 17.13 -2.70 -15.10
N GLY A 153 18.36 -3.22 -15.10
CA GLY A 153 18.65 -4.64 -15.36
C GLY A 153 18.38 -5.58 -14.18
N GLU A 154 18.11 -5.03 -13.00
CA GLU A 154 17.91 -5.74 -11.73
C GLU A 154 16.50 -5.55 -11.17
N ASP A 155 15.64 -4.76 -11.82
CA ASP A 155 14.24 -4.56 -11.42
C ASP A 155 13.36 -5.77 -11.75
N TRP A 156 13.51 -6.83 -10.97
CA TRP A 156 12.63 -7.99 -11.02
C TRP A 156 11.30 -7.75 -10.26
N MET A 157 11.28 -6.79 -9.33
CA MET A 157 10.15 -6.56 -8.43
C MET A 157 8.96 -5.92 -9.14
N SER A 158 9.20 -4.92 -10.01
CA SER A 158 8.11 -4.21 -10.68
C SER A 158 7.34 -5.13 -11.62
N PRO A 159 8.00 -5.92 -12.52
CA PRO A 159 7.28 -6.87 -13.36
C PRO A 159 6.51 -7.93 -12.57
N MET A 160 7.03 -8.37 -11.41
CA MET A 160 6.33 -9.32 -10.56
C MET A 160 5.10 -8.71 -9.90
N ALA A 161 5.23 -7.50 -9.35
CA ALA A 161 4.11 -6.76 -8.76
C ALA A 161 3.02 -6.47 -9.81
N GLU A 162 3.40 -6.08 -11.03
CA GLU A 162 2.48 -5.87 -12.14
C GLU A 162 1.72 -7.15 -12.50
N LYS A 163 2.43 -8.28 -12.66
CA LYS A 163 1.81 -9.59 -12.94
C LYS A 163 0.79 -9.97 -11.87
N LEU A 164 1.10 -9.76 -10.59
CA LEU A 164 0.18 -10.03 -9.47
C LEU A 164 -1.08 -9.16 -9.57
N VAL A 165 -0.93 -7.85 -9.81
CA VAL A 165 -2.06 -6.93 -9.94
C VAL A 165 -2.94 -7.27 -11.15
N MET A 166 -2.33 -7.57 -12.30
CA MET A 166 -3.08 -7.93 -13.51
C MET A 166 -3.82 -9.26 -13.34
N SER A 167 -3.17 -10.25 -12.73
CA SER A 167 -3.82 -11.54 -12.44
C SER A 167 -4.93 -11.38 -11.42
N GLY A 168 -4.77 -10.50 -10.43
CA GLY A 168 -5.80 -10.17 -9.45
C GLY A 168 -7.04 -9.54 -10.09
N MET A 169 -6.83 -8.63 -11.04
CA MET A 169 -7.90 -8.07 -11.86
C MET A 169 -8.63 -9.15 -12.66
N GLU A 170 -7.90 -10.03 -13.36
CA GLU A 170 -8.52 -11.12 -14.15
C GLU A 170 -9.27 -12.13 -13.28
N CYS A 171 -8.67 -12.48 -12.14
CA CYS A 171 -9.28 -13.29 -11.10
C CYS A 171 -10.61 -12.69 -10.66
N LEU A 172 -10.62 -11.43 -10.22
CA LEU A 172 -11.83 -10.78 -9.76
C LEU A 172 -12.89 -10.60 -10.86
N ALA A 173 -12.45 -10.36 -12.10
CA ALA A 173 -13.35 -10.12 -13.23
C ALA A 173 -14.10 -11.40 -13.66
N SER A 174 -13.42 -12.53 -13.80
CA SER A 174 -14.07 -13.79 -14.21
C SER A 174 -13.19 -15.04 -14.28
N SER A 175 -11.87 -14.96 -14.06
CA SER A 175 -10.95 -16.06 -14.37
C SER A 175 -10.57 -16.86 -13.14
N ASP A 176 -11.18 -18.03 -12.94
CA ASP A 176 -10.76 -18.97 -11.88
C ASP A 176 -9.31 -19.41 -12.07
N ARG A 177 -8.88 -19.60 -13.33
CA ARG A 177 -7.49 -19.92 -13.65
C ARG A 177 -6.51 -18.86 -13.14
N ALA A 178 -6.86 -17.57 -13.27
CA ALA A 178 -6.02 -16.50 -12.73
C ALA A 178 -5.97 -16.51 -11.20
N CYS A 179 -7.08 -16.87 -10.53
CA CYS A 179 -7.09 -17.04 -9.08
C CYS A 179 -6.21 -18.22 -8.64
N GLU A 180 -6.31 -19.37 -9.31
CA GLU A 180 -5.45 -20.53 -9.06
C GLU A 180 -3.98 -20.16 -9.26
N GLN A 181 -3.64 -19.43 -10.33
CA GLN A 181 -2.26 -18.98 -10.57
C GLN A 181 -1.73 -18.08 -9.46
N ILE A 182 -2.55 -17.19 -8.90
CA ILE A 182 -2.14 -16.38 -7.74
C ILE A 182 -1.83 -17.30 -6.54
N VAL A 183 -2.72 -18.24 -6.23
CA VAL A 183 -2.54 -19.19 -5.11
C VAL A 183 -1.27 -20.01 -5.34
N ASP A 184 -1.12 -20.63 -6.51
CA ASP A 184 0.05 -21.44 -6.89
C ASP A 184 1.35 -20.64 -6.80
N THR A 185 1.38 -19.42 -7.33
CA THR A 185 2.58 -18.57 -7.29
C THR A 185 2.96 -18.22 -5.86
N VAL A 186 2.01 -17.80 -5.02
CA VAL A 186 2.31 -17.44 -3.62
C VAL A 186 2.72 -18.68 -2.81
N LEU A 187 2.08 -19.83 -3.04
CA LEU A 187 2.48 -21.11 -2.43
C LEU A 187 3.90 -21.50 -2.82
N ASN A 188 4.25 -21.41 -4.10
CA ASN A 188 5.60 -21.72 -4.60
C ASN A 188 6.66 -20.82 -3.94
N TRP A 189 6.36 -19.55 -3.71
CA TRP A 189 7.24 -18.63 -3.00
C TRP A 189 7.35 -18.94 -1.50
N ALA A 190 6.24 -19.32 -0.86
CA ALA A 190 6.23 -19.74 0.54
C ALA A 190 7.03 -21.05 0.75
N GLN A 191 6.85 -22.04 -0.13
CA GLN A 191 7.58 -23.31 -0.11
C GLN A 191 9.08 -23.15 -0.35
N ALA A 192 9.46 -22.18 -1.21
CA ALA A 192 10.85 -21.82 -1.46
C ALA A 192 11.46 -20.93 -0.37
N ASP A 193 10.67 -20.57 0.66
CA ASP A 193 11.05 -19.62 1.70
C ASP A 193 11.63 -18.33 1.09
N ALA A 194 10.96 -17.79 0.08
CA ALA A 194 11.46 -16.70 -0.76
C ALA A 194 11.62 -15.39 0.01
N LEU A 195 12.35 -14.43 -0.56
CA LEU A 195 12.68 -13.13 0.03
C LEU A 195 13.52 -13.26 1.30
N GLN A 196 14.54 -14.13 1.32
CA GLN A 196 15.55 -14.10 2.36
C GLN A 196 16.58 -13.00 2.10
N THR A 197 17.15 -12.42 3.14
CA THR A 197 18.22 -11.42 2.97
C THR A 197 19.39 -11.65 3.92
N PRO A 198 20.64 -11.54 3.45
CA PRO A 198 21.80 -11.50 4.34
C PRO A 198 21.97 -10.12 4.99
N VAL A 199 21.26 -9.09 4.53
CA VAL A 199 21.37 -7.72 5.04
C VAL A 199 20.79 -7.67 6.46
N PRO A 200 21.59 -7.27 7.46
CA PRO A 200 21.13 -7.29 8.83
C PRO A 200 20.15 -6.15 9.10
N ARG A 201 18.95 -6.49 9.59
CA ARG A 201 17.98 -5.51 10.10
C ARG A 201 18.52 -4.81 11.34
N ARG A 202 18.94 -3.55 11.20
CA ARG A 202 19.45 -2.71 12.29
C ARG A 202 18.80 -1.34 12.22
N SER A 203 18.62 -0.70 13.39
CA SER A 203 18.17 0.69 13.46
C SER A 203 19.06 1.58 12.58
N GLY A 204 18.45 2.36 11.68
CA GLY A 204 19.15 3.27 10.78
C GLY A 204 19.87 2.62 9.58
N SER A 205 19.64 1.33 9.29
CA SER A 205 20.26 0.66 8.14
C SER A 205 19.58 1.03 6.81
N GLU A 206 20.24 1.88 6.03
CA GLU A 206 19.77 2.27 4.68
C GLU A 206 19.73 1.09 3.70
N ASP A 207 20.73 0.21 3.74
CA ASP A 207 20.77 -1.00 2.92
C ASP A 207 19.55 -1.91 3.20
N PHE A 208 19.14 -2.04 4.47
CA PHE A 208 17.95 -2.81 4.82
C PHE A 208 16.66 -2.09 4.41
N ASP A 209 16.61 -0.75 4.46
CA ASP A 209 15.48 0.03 3.93
C ASP A 209 15.25 -0.27 2.44
N GLY A 210 16.33 -0.30 1.66
CA GLY A 210 16.27 -0.64 0.22
C GLY A 210 15.76 -2.06 -0.04
N VAL A 211 16.25 -3.05 0.71
CA VAL A 211 15.73 -4.43 0.60
C VAL A 211 14.27 -4.53 1.05
N ALA A 212 13.91 -3.83 2.13
CA ALA A 212 12.54 -3.80 2.64
C ALA A 212 11.60 -3.16 1.61
N TRP A 213 12.00 -2.08 0.97
CA TRP A 213 11.27 -1.49 -0.15
C TRP A 213 11.00 -2.51 -1.25
N MET A 214 12.05 -3.19 -1.73
CA MET A 214 11.92 -4.18 -2.80
C MET A 214 10.96 -5.32 -2.43
N ALA A 215 11.06 -5.83 -1.20
CA ALA A 215 10.15 -6.86 -0.72
C ALA A 215 8.71 -6.34 -0.65
N ASN A 216 8.49 -5.13 -0.12
CA ASN A 216 7.16 -4.57 0.12
C ASN A 216 6.41 -4.20 -1.17
N VAL A 217 7.13 -3.86 -2.25
CA VAL A 217 6.57 -3.67 -3.60
C VAL A 217 5.88 -4.93 -4.10
N VAL A 218 6.36 -6.12 -3.70
CA VAL A 218 5.80 -7.41 -4.09
C VAL A 218 4.84 -7.96 -3.04
N LEU A 219 5.15 -7.81 -1.75
CA LEU A 219 4.34 -8.34 -0.65
C LEU A 219 2.94 -7.71 -0.61
N THR A 220 2.80 -6.41 -0.86
CA THR A 220 1.49 -5.75 -0.87
C THR A 220 0.54 -6.37 -1.91
N PRO A 221 0.90 -6.44 -3.21
CA PRO A 221 0.04 -7.10 -4.19
C PRO A 221 -0.08 -8.61 -3.96
N MET A 222 0.93 -9.31 -3.42
CA MET A 222 0.78 -10.72 -3.05
C MET A 222 -0.35 -10.90 -2.03
N ILE A 223 -0.34 -10.15 -0.93
CA ILE A 223 -1.33 -10.29 0.14
C ILE A 223 -2.74 -9.93 -0.35
N VAL A 224 -2.89 -8.79 -1.03
CA VAL A 224 -4.20 -8.32 -1.50
C VAL A 224 -4.81 -9.29 -2.50
N ASN A 225 -4.03 -9.73 -3.49
CA ASN A 225 -4.54 -10.58 -4.56
C ASN A 225 -4.67 -12.04 -4.10
N TYR A 226 -3.83 -12.53 -3.19
CA TYR A 226 -4.02 -13.82 -2.53
C TYR A 226 -5.32 -13.84 -1.72
N ALA A 227 -5.53 -12.83 -0.88
CA ALA A 227 -6.74 -12.70 -0.07
C ALA A 227 -8.03 -12.67 -0.92
N THR A 228 -7.93 -12.12 -2.13
CA THR A 228 -9.01 -12.12 -3.12
C THR A 228 -9.21 -13.50 -3.73
N ALA A 229 -8.13 -14.12 -4.24
CA ALA A 229 -8.17 -15.40 -4.93
C ALA A 229 -8.68 -16.53 -4.03
N ARG A 230 -8.19 -16.63 -2.80
CA ARG A 230 -8.56 -17.69 -1.83
C ARG A 230 -10.04 -17.71 -1.42
N GLN A 231 -10.79 -16.65 -1.74
CA GLN A 231 -12.25 -16.57 -1.50
C GLN A 231 -13.07 -16.97 -2.74
N LEU A 232 -12.41 -17.11 -3.89
CA LEU A 232 -13.01 -17.40 -5.18
C LEU A 232 -12.69 -18.80 -5.69
N VAL A 233 -11.61 -19.42 -5.18
CA VAL A 233 -11.20 -20.80 -5.49
C VAL A 233 -10.92 -21.57 -4.20
N GLU A 234 -10.97 -22.90 -4.29
CA GLU A 234 -10.62 -23.79 -3.18
C GLU A 234 -9.10 -23.79 -2.95
N VAL A 235 -8.68 -23.71 -1.69
CA VAL A 235 -7.28 -23.78 -1.27
C VAL A 235 -7.18 -24.83 -0.18
N ASP A 236 -6.21 -25.75 -0.29
CA ASP A 236 -5.98 -26.75 0.76
C ASP A 236 -5.63 -26.03 2.09
N PRO A 237 -6.24 -26.41 3.23
CA PRO A 237 -6.00 -25.73 4.50
C PRO A 237 -4.54 -25.73 4.96
N ALA A 238 -3.75 -26.76 4.61
CA ALA A 238 -2.33 -26.81 4.96
C ALA A 238 -1.51 -25.85 4.07
N ASP A 239 -1.82 -25.79 2.77
CA ASP A 239 -1.19 -24.84 1.84
C ASP A 239 -1.54 -23.40 2.23
N ASP A 240 -2.82 -23.14 2.57
CA ASP A 240 -3.26 -21.84 3.06
C ASP A 240 -2.51 -21.42 4.33
N ALA A 241 -2.39 -22.32 5.31
CA ALA A 241 -1.64 -22.06 6.52
C ALA A 241 -0.16 -21.76 6.23
N GLN A 242 0.46 -22.49 5.30
CA GLN A 242 1.84 -22.27 4.90
C GLN A 242 2.03 -20.89 4.24
N ILE A 243 1.11 -20.50 3.35
CA ILE A 243 1.13 -19.19 2.70
C ILE A 243 1.00 -18.08 3.74
N ILE A 244 0.02 -18.15 4.64
CA ILE A 244 -0.21 -17.13 5.66
C ILE A 244 0.98 -17.03 6.61
N ASP A 245 1.56 -18.15 7.02
CA ASP A 245 2.73 -18.16 7.91
C ASP A 245 3.94 -17.48 7.26
N TRP A 246 4.19 -17.76 5.98
CA TRP A 246 5.26 -17.10 5.22
C TRP A 246 4.98 -15.59 5.03
N LEU A 247 3.78 -15.21 4.62
CA LEU A 247 3.39 -13.80 4.47
C LEU A 247 3.52 -13.04 5.79
N TYR A 248 3.16 -13.68 6.90
CA TYR A 248 3.28 -13.10 8.24
C TYR A 248 4.73 -12.86 8.63
N ASP A 249 5.61 -13.82 8.40
CA ASP A 249 7.03 -13.63 8.68
C ASP A 249 7.62 -12.50 7.81
N ARG A 250 7.38 -12.53 6.49
CA ARG A 250 7.94 -11.53 5.56
C ARG A 250 7.40 -10.12 5.79
N ALA A 251 6.10 -9.96 6.01
CA ALA A 251 5.52 -8.65 6.29
C ALA A 251 6.09 -8.07 7.60
N ASN A 252 6.28 -8.88 8.64
CA ASN A 252 6.88 -8.40 9.89
C ASN A 252 8.38 -8.10 9.77
N HIS A 253 9.12 -8.90 8.98
CA HIS A 253 10.54 -8.69 8.74
C HIS A 253 10.81 -7.38 7.99
N TYR A 254 10.02 -7.12 6.94
CA TYR A 254 10.19 -5.97 6.05
C TYR A 254 9.34 -4.74 6.39
N ASN A 255 8.51 -4.79 7.44
CA ASN A 255 7.94 -3.59 8.05
C ASN A 255 9.05 -2.79 8.76
N PHE A 256 9.76 -1.99 7.99
CA PHE A 256 10.93 -1.23 8.40
C PHE A 256 10.98 0.09 7.63
N VAL A 257 11.39 1.15 8.33
CA VAL A 257 11.62 2.48 7.78
C VAL A 257 12.85 3.05 8.48
N VAL A 258 13.80 3.61 7.73
CA VAL A 258 14.91 4.35 8.33
C VAL A 258 14.48 5.72 8.80
N GLU A 259 14.74 5.99 10.08
CA GLU A 259 14.74 7.34 10.65
C GLU A 259 16.11 8.00 10.35
N HIS A 260 16.25 8.77 9.27
CA HIS A 260 17.55 9.42 8.93
C HIS A 260 17.84 10.66 9.78
N ASP A 261 18.88 10.71 10.60
CA ASP A 261 19.34 11.98 11.17
C ASP A 261 20.32 12.69 10.22
N GLY A 262 19.81 13.31 9.16
CA GLY A 262 20.58 14.12 8.19
C GLY A 262 20.58 15.63 8.50
N PRO A 263 21.58 16.42 8.07
CA PRO A 263 21.65 17.85 8.36
C PRO A 263 20.63 18.65 7.52
N GLU A 264 19.85 19.48 8.21
CA GLU A 264 19.05 20.65 7.77
C GLU A 264 17.96 20.50 6.69
N VAL A 265 17.99 19.49 5.80
CA VAL A 265 16.92 19.23 4.79
C VAL A 265 15.82 18.29 5.33
N ASP A 266 16.07 17.68 6.49
CA ASP A 266 15.25 16.64 7.13
C ASP A 266 14.31 17.17 8.22
N ARG A 267 13.71 18.36 8.02
CA ARG A 267 12.73 18.92 8.98
C ARG A 267 11.33 18.30 8.87
N PHE A 268 11.12 17.37 7.93
CA PHE A 268 9.81 16.80 7.66
C PHE A 268 9.59 15.51 8.45
N ASN A 269 8.32 15.23 8.74
CA ASN A 269 7.95 14.01 9.44
C ASN A 269 8.28 12.79 8.55
N LYS A 270 9.29 12.00 8.92
CA LYS A 270 9.76 10.85 8.13
C LYS A 270 8.72 9.73 8.06
N GLU A 271 7.85 9.66 9.07
CA GLU A 271 6.73 8.73 9.12
C GLU A 271 5.60 9.10 8.13
N ALA A 272 5.67 10.29 7.53
CA ALA A 272 4.69 10.82 6.59
C ALA A 272 5.00 10.56 5.11
N ARG A 273 6.25 10.17 4.79
CA ARG A 273 6.73 10.00 3.40
C ARG A 273 6.11 8.78 2.73
N ASN A 274 6.05 8.78 1.40
CA ASN A 274 5.43 7.69 0.62
C ASN A 274 6.00 6.31 0.97
N HIS A 275 7.32 6.23 1.18
CA HIS A 275 8.01 5.00 1.55
C HIS A 275 7.56 4.44 2.92
N ALA A 276 7.24 5.29 3.88
CA ALA A 276 6.77 4.87 5.19
C ALA A 276 5.35 4.28 5.13
N VAL A 277 4.48 4.89 4.31
CA VAL A 277 3.13 4.35 4.06
C VAL A 277 3.23 3.02 3.30
N ALA A 278 4.03 2.97 2.24
CA ALA A 278 4.27 1.76 1.46
C ALA A 278 4.82 0.59 2.31
N ALA A 279 5.79 0.85 3.19
CA ALA A 279 6.35 -0.17 4.08
C ALA A 279 5.33 -0.71 5.11
N THR A 280 4.27 0.04 5.37
CA THR A 280 3.21 -0.34 6.32
C THR A 280 2.08 -1.12 5.64
N MET A 281 1.89 -0.96 4.32
CA MET A 281 0.79 -1.59 3.57
C MET A 281 0.73 -3.12 3.69
N PRO A 282 1.85 -3.88 3.62
CA PRO A 282 1.81 -5.33 3.81
C PRO A 282 1.22 -5.73 5.17
N ILE A 283 1.58 -5.03 6.25
CA ILE A 283 1.08 -5.32 7.59
C ILE A 283 -0.41 -4.99 7.72
N VAL A 284 -0.87 -3.89 7.13
CA VAL A 284 -2.30 -3.49 7.16
C VAL A 284 -3.15 -4.48 6.37
N ALA A 285 -2.69 -4.87 5.18
CA ALA A 285 -3.36 -5.86 4.34
C ALA A 285 -3.38 -7.25 5.02
N LEU A 286 -2.26 -7.66 5.62
CA LEU A 286 -2.15 -8.93 6.34
C LEU A 286 -3.02 -8.94 7.60
N GLY A 287 -3.03 -7.85 8.37
CA GLY A 287 -3.88 -7.70 9.54
C GLY A 287 -5.36 -7.89 9.19
N SER A 288 -5.81 -7.33 8.07
CA SER A 288 -7.15 -7.55 7.54
C SER A 288 -7.39 -9.01 7.13
N LEU A 289 -6.42 -9.66 6.49
CA LEU A 289 -6.49 -11.07 6.09
C LEU A 289 -6.59 -12.03 7.28
N ILE A 290 -5.77 -11.83 8.32
CA ILE A 290 -5.71 -12.74 9.48
C ILE A 290 -6.66 -12.31 10.62
N GLY A 291 -7.33 -11.17 10.48
CA GLY A 291 -8.23 -10.64 11.50
C GLY A 291 -7.54 -9.91 12.66
N ASP A 292 -6.25 -9.58 12.55
CA ASP A 292 -5.51 -8.85 13.58
C ASP A 292 -5.69 -7.33 13.45
N ARG A 293 -6.51 -6.77 14.33
CA ARG A 293 -6.79 -5.34 14.37
C ARG A 293 -5.58 -4.50 14.77
N VAL A 294 -4.66 -5.02 15.59
CA VAL A 294 -3.46 -4.28 16.00
C VAL A 294 -2.54 -4.07 14.80
N MET A 295 -2.45 -5.06 13.91
CA MET A 295 -1.73 -4.90 12.63
C MET A 295 -2.41 -3.89 11.71
N LEU A 296 -3.74 -3.94 11.57
CA LEU A 296 -4.52 -2.98 10.79
C LEU A 296 -4.30 -1.54 11.28
N GLU A 297 -4.34 -1.31 12.60
CA GLU A 297 -4.31 0.03 13.21
C GLU A 297 -2.98 0.78 13.02
N LYS A 298 -1.88 0.09 12.70
CA LYS A 298 -0.61 0.74 12.30
C LYS A 298 -0.78 1.65 11.09
N GLY A 299 -1.74 1.34 10.22
CA GLY A 299 -2.09 2.20 9.10
C GLY A 299 -2.62 3.56 9.55
N ILE A 300 -3.40 3.61 10.64
CA ILE A 300 -3.97 4.86 11.16
C ILE A 300 -2.87 5.83 11.59
N GLU A 301 -1.80 5.32 12.22
CA GLU A 301 -0.63 6.12 12.60
C GLU A 301 0.04 6.75 11.37
N ARG A 302 0.16 6.00 10.27
CA ARG A 302 0.70 6.50 9.00
C ARG A 302 -0.19 7.54 8.34
N TRP A 303 -1.50 7.29 8.32
CA TRP A 303 -2.49 8.25 7.82
C TRP A 303 -2.38 9.59 8.55
N GLN A 304 -2.39 9.55 9.88
CA GLN A 304 -2.27 10.75 10.72
C GLN A 304 -0.93 11.46 10.52
N ALA A 305 0.18 10.72 10.46
CA ALA A 305 1.50 11.29 10.21
C ALA A 305 1.53 12.02 8.86
N SER A 306 1.01 11.40 7.79
CA SER A 306 0.94 11.99 6.46
C SER A 306 0.09 13.26 6.43
N LEU A 307 -1.17 13.22 6.86
CA LEU A 307 -2.04 14.40 6.81
C LEU A 307 -1.56 15.53 7.71
N SER A 308 -1.04 15.22 8.90
CA SER A 308 -0.50 16.24 9.82
C SER A 308 0.78 16.91 9.31
N SER A 309 1.49 16.27 8.38
CA SER A 309 2.67 16.85 7.74
C SER A 309 2.35 17.77 6.56
N MET A 310 1.11 17.74 6.07
CA MET A 310 0.66 18.49 4.91
C MET A 310 0.80 20.00 5.17
N ARG A 311 1.16 20.76 4.13
CA ARG A 311 1.13 22.23 4.19
C ARG A 311 -0.31 22.73 4.01
N ASN A 312 -0.52 24.03 4.23
CA ASN A 312 -1.84 24.65 4.10
C ASN A 312 -2.38 24.67 2.65
N ASP A 313 -1.52 24.50 1.65
CA ASP A 313 -1.90 24.44 0.24
C ASP A 313 -2.27 23.02 -0.22
N GLY A 314 -2.25 22.03 0.68
CA GLY A 314 -2.50 20.62 0.37
C GLY A 314 -1.25 19.82 -0.03
N SER A 315 -0.09 20.47 -0.17
CA SER A 315 1.14 19.80 -0.59
C SER A 315 1.77 18.94 0.51
N PHE A 316 2.27 17.76 0.14
CA PHE A 316 3.14 16.96 1.01
C PHE A 316 4.59 17.42 0.88
N PRO A 317 5.24 17.91 1.95
CA PRO A 317 6.59 18.43 1.86
C PRO A 317 7.64 17.43 1.38
N THR A 318 7.55 16.19 1.87
CA THR A 318 8.46 15.10 1.53
C THR A 318 8.41 14.75 0.03
N GLU A 319 7.27 14.95 -0.62
CA GLU A 319 7.04 14.56 -2.02
C GLU A 319 7.28 15.71 -2.98
N THR A 320 6.85 16.92 -2.63
CA THR A 320 7.06 18.13 -3.46
C THR A 320 8.53 18.52 -3.62
N GLN A 321 9.40 18.16 -2.68
CA GLN A 321 10.84 18.45 -2.78
C GLN A 321 11.63 17.54 -3.74
N ARG A 322 10.95 16.60 -4.41
CA ARG A 322 11.55 15.53 -5.23
C ARG A 322 11.80 15.97 -6.67
N GLY A 323 12.13 17.25 -6.89
CA GLY A 323 12.51 17.76 -8.21
C GLY A 323 11.47 17.51 -9.29
N ALA A 324 11.94 17.09 -10.47
CA ALA A 324 11.08 16.72 -11.59
C ALA A 324 10.15 15.53 -11.27
N ARG A 325 10.41 14.74 -10.22
CA ARG A 325 9.54 13.65 -9.75
C ARG A 325 8.55 14.09 -8.66
N SER A 326 8.42 15.38 -8.38
CA SER A 326 7.51 15.91 -7.35
C SER A 326 6.05 15.45 -7.54
N LEU A 327 5.49 15.61 -8.75
CA LEU A 327 4.12 15.16 -9.05
C LEU A 327 3.99 13.64 -9.09
N HIS A 328 5.03 12.93 -9.53
CA HIS A 328 5.10 11.47 -9.48
C HIS A 328 4.94 10.96 -8.04
N TYR A 329 5.76 11.46 -7.11
CA TYR A 329 5.73 11.03 -5.71
C TYR A 329 4.48 11.55 -4.97
N THR A 330 3.92 12.68 -5.39
CA THR A 330 2.62 13.14 -4.89
C THR A 330 1.52 12.14 -5.29
N GLY A 331 1.52 11.66 -6.53
CA GLY A 331 0.60 10.60 -6.98
C GLY A 331 0.82 9.27 -6.25
N ALA A 332 2.08 8.88 -6.00
CA ALA A 332 2.40 7.68 -5.23
C ALA A 332 1.89 7.77 -3.78
N GLN A 333 2.10 8.91 -3.12
CA GLN A 333 1.57 9.18 -1.78
C GLN A 333 0.05 9.07 -1.73
N LEU A 334 -0.66 9.70 -2.68
CA LEU A 334 -2.11 9.60 -2.76
C LEU A 334 -2.57 8.15 -2.98
N SER A 335 -1.86 7.40 -3.81
CA SER A 335 -2.15 5.98 -4.07
C SER A 335 -2.02 5.13 -2.81
N HIS A 336 -0.91 5.23 -2.07
CA HIS A 336 -0.77 4.49 -0.82
C HIS A 336 -1.80 4.89 0.24
N LEU A 337 -2.13 6.18 0.37
CA LEU A 337 -3.15 6.65 1.32
C LEU A 337 -4.55 6.15 0.95
N HIS A 338 -4.93 6.15 -0.33
CA HIS A 338 -6.22 5.61 -0.76
C HIS A 338 -6.28 4.08 -0.63
N ALA A 339 -5.18 3.38 -0.88
CA ALA A 339 -5.10 1.94 -0.63
C ALA A 339 -5.33 1.62 0.85
N LEU A 340 -4.65 2.36 1.73
CA LEU A 340 -4.82 2.28 3.17
C LEU A 340 -6.27 2.57 3.59
N ALA A 341 -6.86 3.65 3.08
CA ALA A 341 -8.25 4.02 3.37
C ALA A 341 -9.25 2.93 2.94
N GLU A 342 -9.11 2.38 1.74
CA GLU A 342 -10.00 1.32 1.27
C GLU A 342 -9.83 0.00 2.05
N VAL A 343 -8.61 -0.36 2.45
CA VAL A 343 -8.38 -1.55 3.30
C VAL A 343 -8.98 -1.36 4.70
N SER A 344 -8.76 -0.20 5.32
CA SER A 344 -9.36 0.14 6.62
C SER A 344 -10.90 0.19 6.55
N ARG A 345 -11.46 0.72 5.46
CA ARG A 345 -12.90 0.82 5.25
C ARG A 345 -13.56 -0.55 5.06
N ALA A 346 -12.88 -1.51 4.44
CA ALA A 346 -13.33 -2.91 4.39
C ALA A 346 -13.53 -3.50 5.81
N GLN A 347 -12.82 -2.96 6.79
CA GLN A 347 -12.94 -3.30 8.21
C GLN A 347 -13.82 -2.33 9.01
N GLY A 348 -14.58 -1.46 8.35
CA GLY A 348 -15.49 -0.50 8.98
C GLY A 348 -14.80 0.71 9.61
N VAL A 349 -13.53 0.97 9.29
CA VAL A 349 -12.80 2.17 9.71
C VAL A 349 -12.72 3.13 8.53
N ASP A 350 -13.49 4.22 8.58
CA ASP A 350 -13.47 5.24 7.54
C ASP A 350 -12.35 6.25 7.78
N LEU A 351 -11.24 6.11 7.05
CA LEU A 351 -10.12 7.06 7.15
C LEU A 351 -10.37 8.37 6.42
N TYR A 352 -11.31 8.42 5.48
CA TYR A 352 -11.62 9.66 4.78
C TYR A 352 -12.17 10.75 5.71
N ASP A 353 -12.83 10.34 6.80
CA ASP A 353 -13.34 11.22 7.87
C ASP A 353 -12.25 11.63 8.89
N VAL A 354 -11.03 11.12 8.77
CA VAL A 354 -9.93 11.40 9.71
C VAL A 354 -9.03 12.48 9.16
N ALA A 355 -9.06 13.67 9.77
CA ALA A 355 -8.17 14.78 9.44
C ALA A 355 -6.80 14.69 10.15
N GLY A 356 -5.82 15.43 9.59
CA GLY A 356 -4.54 15.70 10.24
C GLY A 356 -4.65 16.71 11.39
N SER A 357 -3.56 16.96 12.11
CA SER A 357 -3.57 17.80 13.31
C SER A 357 -3.94 19.27 13.08
N ASN A 358 -3.90 19.77 11.84
CA ASN A 358 -4.31 21.12 11.49
C ASN A 358 -5.55 21.12 10.56
N ASP A 359 -6.46 20.16 10.77
CA ASP A 359 -7.72 19.99 10.03
C ASP A 359 -7.56 19.72 8.52
N GLN A 360 -6.34 19.38 8.08
CA GLN A 360 -6.07 19.00 6.70
C GLN A 360 -6.63 17.61 6.39
N THR A 361 -7.23 17.47 5.23
CA THR A 361 -7.89 16.26 4.76
C THR A 361 -7.19 15.71 3.52
N ILE A 362 -7.51 14.46 3.17
CA ILE A 362 -7.04 13.89 1.89
C ILE A 362 -7.57 14.67 0.67
N HIS A 363 -8.69 15.39 0.82
CA HIS A 363 -9.26 16.23 -0.23
C HIS A 363 -8.37 17.42 -0.58
N ASP A 364 -7.67 18.00 0.41
CA ASP A 364 -6.72 19.09 0.19
C ASP A 364 -5.53 18.61 -0.66
N ALA A 365 -5.02 17.41 -0.37
CA ALA A 365 -3.95 16.80 -1.17
C ALA A 365 -4.38 16.48 -2.61
N VAL A 366 -5.62 16.01 -2.80
CA VAL A 366 -6.19 15.80 -4.14
C VAL A 366 -6.32 17.14 -4.87
N ALA A 367 -6.82 18.17 -4.22
CA ALA A 367 -6.95 19.51 -4.81
C ALA A 367 -5.59 20.05 -5.26
N PHE A 368 -4.56 19.95 -4.40
CA PHE A 368 -3.19 20.34 -4.73
C PHE A 368 -2.65 19.58 -5.93
N ALA A 369 -2.75 18.25 -5.93
CA ALA A 369 -2.22 17.42 -7.01
C ALA A 369 -2.83 17.79 -8.37
N VAL A 370 -4.14 18.04 -8.41
CA VAL A 370 -4.87 18.42 -9.63
C VAL A 370 -4.45 19.81 -10.11
N GLN A 371 -4.40 20.79 -9.21
CA GLN A 371 -3.95 22.15 -9.55
C GLN A 371 -2.51 22.16 -10.07
N ALA A 372 -1.64 21.39 -9.44
CA ALA A 372 -0.22 21.32 -9.78
C ALA A 372 0.07 20.64 -11.13
N TRP A 373 -0.82 19.79 -11.63
CA TRP A 373 -0.75 19.26 -13.00
C TRP A 373 -1.17 20.29 -14.05
N GLY A 374 -2.02 21.26 -13.70
CA GLY A 374 -2.42 22.37 -14.57
C GLY A 374 -1.48 23.57 -14.51
N ASP A 375 -0.77 23.75 -13.40
CA ASP A 375 0.21 24.82 -13.18
C ASP A 375 1.39 24.30 -12.35
N TYR A 376 2.48 23.91 -13.02
CA TYR A 376 3.65 23.36 -12.35
C TYR A 376 4.42 24.41 -11.53
N ASP A 377 4.16 25.71 -11.74
CA ASP A 377 4.77 26.79 -10.95
C ASP A 377 4.39 26.68 -9.46
N LEU A 378 3.23 26.07 -9.15
CA LEU A 378 2.80 25.77 -7.77
C LEU A 378 3.76 24.84 -7.03
N VAL A 379 4.49 23.99 -7.75
CA VAL A 379 5.44 23.03 -7.16
C VAL A 379 6.88 23.46 -7.35
N ARG A 380 7.18 24.30 -8.35
CA ARG A 380 8.56 24.66 -8.73
C ARG A 380 9.42 25.09 -7.54
N ASN A 381 8.91 25.97 -6.68
CA ASN A 381 9.63 26.45 -5.49
C ASN A 381 10.00 25.33 -4.51
N TYR A 382 9.18 24.28 -4.41
CA TYR A 382 9.46 23.11 -3.59
C TYR A 382 10.41 22.15 -4.32
N ALA A 383 10.17 21.93 -5.61
CA ALA A 383 10.93 21.02 -6.47
C ALA A 383 12.39 21.44 -6.64
N GLU A 384 12.73 22.73 -6.51
CA GLU A 384 14.11 23.25 -6.58
C GLU A 384 15.11 22.53 -5.64
N VAL A 385 14.63 21.96 -4.53
CA VAL A 385 15.44 21.13 -3.62
C VAL A 385 16.04 19.90 -4.34
N ASN A 386 15.31 19.36 -5.33
CA ASN A 386 15.70 18.24 -6.18
C ASN A 386 16.21 17.00 -5.41
N HIS A 387 15.57 16.68 -4.29
CA HIS A 387 15.98 15.58 -3.43
C HIS A 387 15.73 14.22 -4.13
N ALA A 388 16.78 13.42 -4.31
CA ALA A 388 16.69 12.05 -4.83
C ALA A 388 15.86 11.94 -6.13
N SER A 389 16.07 12.87 -7.07
CA SER A 389 15.42 12.91 -8.39
C SER A 389 16.46 13.18 -9.49
N PRO A 390 16.35 12.50 -10.65
CA PRO A 390 17.13 12.85 -11.82
C PRO A 390 16.58 14.13 -12.48
N GLY A 391 17.42 14.76 -13.31
CA GLY A 391 17.03 15.88 -14.17
C GLY A 391 16.87 17.22 -13.46
N SER A 392 16.57 18.25 -14.25
CA SER A 392 16.29 19.60 -13.76
C SER A 392 14.86 19.69 -13.21
N PRO A 393 14.63 20.40 -12.08
CA PRO A 393 13.30 20.53 -11.47
C PRO A 393 12.34 21.47 -12.23
N ASP A 394 12.76 22.04 -13.36
CA ASP A 394 12.02 23.07 -14.12
C ASP A 394 10.66 22.61 -14.68
N SER A 395 10.46 21.31 -14.82
CA SER A 395 9.24 20.67 -15.35
C SER A 395 9.09 19.23 -14.85
N PRO A 396 7.86 18.69 -14.76
CA PRO A 396 7.61 17.37 -14.18
C PRO A 396 7.98 16.24 -15.15
N TYR A 397 8.25 15.04 -14.65
CA TYR A 397 8.16 13.83 -15.45
C TYR A 397 6.69 13.45 -15.65
N ALA A 398 6.29 13.22 -16.90
CA ALA A 398 4.94 12.80 -17.28
C ALA A 398 4.91 11.39 -17.88
N THR A 399 6.04 10.76 -18.18
CA THR A 399 6.12 9.46 -18.90
C THR A 399 5.27 8.30 -18.35
N PHE A 400 4.84 8.35 -17.08
CA PHE A 400 3.96 7.35 -16.47
C PHE A 400 2.66 7.96 -15.90
N PHE A 401 2.09 8.94 -16.60
CA PHE A 401 1.06 9.84 -16.08
C PHE A 401 -0.17 9.19 -15.49
N GLU A 402 -0.81 8.27 -16.22
CA GLU A 402 -1.98 7.54 -15.70
C GLU A 402 -1.65 6.92 -14.31
N GLY A 403 -0.37 6.59 -14.05
CA GLY A 403 0.08 5.85 -12.88
C GLY A 403 0.03 6.72 -11.64
N TYR A 404 0.15 8.02 -11.85
CA TYR A 404 0.05 9.05 -10.83
C TYR A 404 -1.41 9.24 -10.35
N PHE A 405 -2.38 8.61 -11.02
CA PHE A 405 -3.81 8.67 -10.73
C PHE A 405 -4.42 7.30 -10.39
N SER A 406 -3.63 6.30 -9.96
CA SER A 406 -4.19 4.98 -9.61
C SER A 406 -5.18 5.01 -8.43
N TRP A 407 -5.12 6.06 -7.59
CA TRP A 407 -6.09 6.37 -6.54
C TRP A 407 -7.45 6.86 -7.07
N LEU A 408 -7.48 7.48 -8.25
CA LEU A 408 -8.65 8.20 -8.77
C LEU A 408 -9.92 7.35 -8.84
N PRO A 409 -9.90 6.09 -9.32
CA PRO A 409 -11.12 5.29 -9.36
C PRO A 409 -11.75 5.06 -7.98
N ALA A 410 -10.93 4.86 -6.95
CA ALA A 410 -11.43 4.72 -5.58
C ALA A 410 -11.96 6.06 -5.05
N TYR A 411 -11.24 7.15 -5.27
CA TYR A 411 -11.68 8.49 -4.86
C TYR A 411 -13.01 8.89 -5.49
N ALA A 412 -13.14 8.73 -6.79
CA ALA A 412 -14.34 9.12 -7.52
C ALA A 412 -15.56 8.23 -7.20
N GLU A 413 -15.34 6.95 -6.89
CA GLU A 413 -16.41 6.09 -6.38
C GLU A 413 -16.97 6.59 -5.04
N ARG A 414 -16.09 7.12 -4.17
CA ARG A 414 -16.46 7.60 -2.84
C ARG A 414 -17.05 9.01 -2.87
N PHE A 415 -16.49 9.86 -3.72
CA PHE A 415 -16.76 11.30 -3.73
C PHE A 415 -17.21 11.78 -5.12
N PRO A 416 -18.23 11.16 -5.74
CA PRO A 416 -18.60 11.43 -7.13
C PRO A 416 -19.02 12.88 -7.38
N ASP A 417 -19.54 13.55 -6.35
CA ASP A 417 -20.07 14.92 -6.39
C ASP A 417 -19.12 15.95 -5.74
N HIS A 418 -17.91 15.54 -5.35
CA HIS A 418 -16.95 16.44 -4.71
C HIS A 418 -16.31 17.39 -5.74
N GLU A 419 -16.04 18.64 -5.36
CA GLU A 419 -15.51 19.67 -6.27
C GLU A 419 -14.20 19.26 -6.97
N ASN A 420 -13.36 18.49 -6.28
CA ASN A 420 -12.17 17.87 -6.88
C ASN A 420 -12.47 17.00 -8.11
N ILE A 421 -13.61 16.31 -8.18
CA ILE A 421 -13.98 15.55 -9.38
C ILE A 421 -14.28 16.49 -10.55
N GLU A 422 -14.95 17.61 -10.30
CA GLU A 422 -15.17 18.64 -11.32
C GLU A 422 -13.85 19.30 -11.74
N ALA A 423 -12.94 19.58 -10.79
CA ALA A 423 -11.61 20.08 -11.08
C ALA A 423 -10.83 19.11 -11.98
N ILE A 424 -10.81 17.81 -11.66
CA ILE A 424 -10.15 16.79 -12.49
C ILE A 424 -10.72 16.75 -13.90
N ARG A 425 -12.03 16.93 -14.07
CA ARG A 425 -12.67 16.96 -15.39
C ARG A 425 -12.30 18.21 -16.20
N GLY A 426 -12.08 19.34 -15.54
CA GLY A 426 -11.88 20.64 -16.17
C GLY A 426 -10.43 21.12 -16.30
N THR A 427 -9.49 20.52 -15.56
CA THR A 427 -8.09 20.98 -15.57
C THR A 427 -7.41 20.67 -16.90
N GLU A 428 -7.06 21.75 -17.62
CA GLU A 428 -6.05 21.74 -18.67
C GLU A 428 -4.67 21.51 -18.05
N LEU A 429 -3.86 20.67 -18.69
CA LEU A 429 -2.49 20.41 -18.25
C LEU A 429 -1.59 21.61 -18.53
N ASP A 430 -0.56 21.78 -17.68
CA ASP A 430 0.48 22.77 -17.90
C ASP A 430 1.07 22.59 -19.32
N PRO A 431 1.11 23.65 -20.15
CA PRO A 431 1.54 23.55 -21.55
C PRO A 431 3.02 23.17 -21.71
N VAL A 432 3.81 23.16 -20.64
CA VAL A 432 5.15 22.57 -20.66
C VAL A 432 5.09 21.07 -20.94
N ILE A 433 4.05 20.39 -20.45
CA ILE A 433 3.80 18.97 -20.68
C ILE A 433 3.50 18.80 -22.17
N CYS A 434 4.17 17.84 -22.81
CA CYS A 434 4.09 17.62 -24.26
C CYS A 434 4.62 18.76 -25.15
N SER A 435 5.35 19.74 -24.60
CA SER A 435 6.10 20.69 -25.42
C SER A 435 7.29 20.01 -26.12
N GLU A 436 7.75 20.56 -27.25
CA GLU A 436 8.90 20.01 -28.01
C GLU A 436 10.14 19.82 -27.11
N GLY A 437 10.41 20.79 -26.24
CA GLY A 437 11.54 20.71 -25.30
C GLY A 437 11.35 19.60 -24.25
N HIS A 438 10.14 19.45 -23.72
CA HIS A 438 9.83 18.44 -22.70
C HIS A 438 9.92 17.01 -23.25
N ILE A 439 9.51 16.80 -24.50
CA ILE A 439 9.67 15.54 -25.23
C ILE A 439 11.14 15.30 -25.56
N ALA A 440 11.87 16.32 -26.03
CA ALA A 440 13.30 16.21 -26.34
C ALA A 440 14.15 15.85 -25.10
N ASP A 441 13.74 16.31 -23.92
CA ASP A 441 14.36 16.00 -22.64
C ASP A 441 13.95 14.61 -22.08
N GLY A 442 13.08 13.87 -22.78
CA GLY A 442 12.58 12.56 -22.36
C GLY A 442 11.67 12.61 -21.14
N LYS A 443 11.07 13.77 -20.83
CA LYS A 443 10.13 13.92 -19.71
C LYS A 443 8.69 13.59 -20.08
N SER A 444 8.37 13.60 -21.37
CA SER A 444 7.15 13.02 -21.96
C SER A 444 7.50 12.12 -23.14
N ASP A 445 6.58 11.22 -23.47
CA ASP A 445 6.67 10.39 -24.67
C ASP A 445 5.96 11.08 -25.84
N ASP A 446 6.64 11.18 -26.99
CA ASP A 446 6.14 11.85 -28.20
C ASP A 446 4.85 11.22 -28.74
N TRP A 447 4.78 9.90 -28.72
CA TRP A 447 3.65 9.18 -29.28
C TRP A 447 2.41 9.36 -28.41
N TRP A 448 2.56 9.31 -27.09
CA TRP A 448 1.44 9.56 -26.19
C TRP A 448 0.97 11.01 -26.26
N CYS A 449 1.89 11.99 -26.30
CA CYS A 449 1.54 13.39 -26.52
C CYS A 449 0.78 13.63 -27.83
N SER A 450 1.12 12.86 -28.87
CA SER A 450 0.44 12.90 -30.17
C SER A 450 -0.93 12.20 -30.16
N ALA A 451 -1.15 11.23 -29.28
CA ALA A 451 -2.36 10.43 -29.21
C ALA A 451 -3.42 11.01 -28.23
N ALA A 452 -3.00 11.85 -27.28
CA ALA A 452 -3.86 12.47 -26.28
C ALA A 452 -4.85 13.55 -26.80
N GLY A 453 -4.83 13.84 -28.11
CA GLY A 453 -5.82 14.70 -28.78
C GLY A 453 -5.33 16.12 -29.10
N GLU A 454 -6.28 17.01 -29.38
CA GLU A 454 -5.99 18.42 -29.67
C GLU A 454 -5.71 19.21 -28.38
N GLN A 455 -4.78 20.16 -28.47
CA GLN A 455 -4.48 21.07 -27.38
C GLN A 455 -5.63 22.08 -27.14
N PRO A 456 -5.90 22.51 -25.89
CA PRO A 456 -5.16 22.16 -24.68
C PRO A 456 -5.48 20.73 -24.19
N LEU A 457 -4.43 19.99 -23.81
CA LEU A 457 -4.60 18.68 -23.17
C LEU A 457 -5.25 18.85 -21.79
N THR A 458 -6.08 17.88 -21.41
CA THR A 458 -6.74 17.86 -20.10
C THR A 458 -6.35 16.58 -19.35
N ILE A 459 -6.51 16.56 -18.02
CA ILE A 459 -6.31 15.32 -17.26
C ILE A 459 -7.15 14.17 -17.87
N PRO A 460 -8.44 14.34 -18.22
CA PRO A 460 -9.22 13.27 -18.83
C PRO A 460 -8.73 12.82 -20.19
N SER A 461 -8.34 13.74 -21.09
CA SER A 461 -7.86 13.33 -22.42
C SER A 461 -6.59 12.47 -22.29
N MET A 462 -5.79 12.73 -21.25
CA MET A 462 -4.57 11.99 -20.94
C MET A 462 -4.82 10.67 -20.21
N LEU A 463 -5.92 10.54 -19.45
CA LEU A 463 -6.33 9.31 -18.78
C LEU A 463 -7.22 8.38 -19.63
N HIS A 464 -7.73 8.86 -20.76
CA HIS A 464 -8.60 8.08 -21.65
C HIS A 464 -7.87 7.42 -22.82
N ASP A 465 -6.63 7.81 -23.11
CA ASP A 465 -5.91 7.34 -24.28
C ASP A 465 -5.31 5.93 -24.11
N HIS A 466 -5.30 5.18 -25.21
CA HIS A 466 -5.12 3.73 -25.33
C HIS A 466 -3.65 3.29 -25.44
N SER A 467 -2.73 4.13 -25.01
CA SER A 467 -1.39 4.18 -25.58
C SER A 467 -0.30 3.94 -24.51
N THR A 468 -0.38 4.59 -23.37
CA THR A 468 0.64 4.55 -22.31
C THR A 468 0.99 3.14 -21.84
N ARG A 469 2.28 2.80 -21.74
CA ARG A 469 2.71 1.63 -20.95
C ARG A 469 2.47 1.91 -19.45
N PHE A 470 1.29 1.60 -18.91
CA PHE A 470 1.10 1.25 -17.49
C PHE A 470 2.01 0.04 -17.17
N ALA A 471 2.56 -0.15 -15.97
CA ALA A 471 1.85 -0.09 -14.70
C ALA A 471 2.74 0.29 -13.50
N VAL A 472 3.40 1.45 -13.59
CA VAL A 472 4.10 2.02 -12.42
C VAL A 472 3.10 2.56 -11.36
N GLY A 473 1.79 2.67 -11.65
CA GLY A 473 0.82 3.22 -10.69
C GLY A 473 0.00 2.19 -9.89
N SER A 474 -0.44 1.11 -10.53
CA SER A 474 -1.29 0.10 -9.85
C SER A 474 -0.53 -0.72 -8.83
N HIS A 475 0.79 -0.86 -8.97
CA HIS A 475 1.60 -1.51 -7.93
C HIS A 475 1.64 -0.68 -6.64
N TRP A 476 1.48 0.65 -6.68
CA TRP A 476 1.42 1.47 -5.45
C TRP A 476 0.15 1.20 -4.63
N MET A 477 -0.97 0.95 -5.31
CA MET A 477 -2.19 0.48 -4.64
C MET A 477 -2.07 -1.00 -4.22
N GLY A 478 -1.29 -1.80 -4.96
CA GLY A 478 -1.21 -3.26 -4.83
C GLY A 478 -2.37 -4.01 -5.50
N TYR A 479 -3.29 -3.29 -6.14
CA TYR A 479 -4.44 -3.83 -6.87
C TYR A 479 -5.00 -2.80 -7.86
N MET A 480 -5.83 -3.25 -8.81
CA MET A 480 -6.48 -2.34 -9.76
C MET A 480 -7.74 -1.74 -9.13
N SER A 481 -7.65 -0.52 -8.60
CA SER A 481 -8.73 0.17 -7.88
C SER A 481 -10.04 0.21 -8.67
N GLY A 482 -10.02 0.56 -9.95
CA GLY A 482 -11.21 0.56 -10.80
C GLY A 482 -11.93 -0.80 -10.83
N CYS A 483 -11.17 -1.89 -10.93
CA CYS A 483 -11.73 -3.24 -10.95
C CYS A 483 -12.27 -3.66 -9.58
N PHE A 484 -11.61 -3.26 -8.49
CA PHE A 484 -11.98 -3.67 -7.13
C PHE A 484 -13.13 -2.88 -6.54
N SER A 485 -13.24 -1.58 -6.80
CA SER A 485 -14.17 -0.71 -6.08
C SER A 485 -15.18 0.02 -6.95
N SER A 486 -14.87 0.35 -8.21
CA SER A 486 -15.68 1.30 -8.97
C SER A 486 -16.98 0.69 -9.54
N THR A 487 -18.10 1.37 -9.38
CA THR A 487 -19.39 1.12 -10.04
C THR A 487 -19.77 2.24 -11.01
N MET A 488 -19.03 3.35 -10.99
CA MET A 488 -19.30 4.53 -11.80
C MET A 488 -19.30 4.26 -13.32
N PRO A 489 -20.30 4.75 -14.07
CA PRO A 489 -20.41 4.49 -15.50
C PRO A 489 -19.30 5.14 -16.33
N THR A 490 -18.73 6.23 -15.85
CA THR A 490 -17.51 6.88 -16.37
C THR A 490 -16.87 7.67 -15.24
N LEU A 491 -15.58 7.48 -14.99
CA LEU A 491 -14.83 8.37 -14.07
C LEU A 491 -14.79 9.79 -14.63
N LEU A 492 -14.64 9.89 -15.95
CA LEU A 492 -14.51 11.12 -16.70
C LEU A 492 -15.43 10.97 -17.92
N PRO A 493 -16.48 11.79 -18.06
CA PRO A 493 -17.31 11.75 -19.26
C PRO A 493 -16.43 12.09 -20.47
N VAL A 494 -16.48 11.26 -21.51
CA VAL A 494 -15.97 11.64 -22.82
C VAL A 494 -16.84 12.79 -23.29
N SER A 495 -16.29 14.01 -23.35
CA SER A 495 -16.82 14.99 -24.30
C SER A 495 -16.61 14.39 -25.68
N ALA A 496 -17.68 13.81 -26.22
CA ALA A 496 -17.70 13.32 -27.59
C ALA A 496 -17.37 14.45 -28.57
N PRO A 497 -16.77 14.11 -29.72
CA PRO A 497 -17.26 14.61 -30.99
C PRO A 497 -18.47 13.79 -31.46
#